data_AF-A0A935DHI0-F1
#
_entry.id   AF-A0A935DHI0-F1
#
_cell.length_a   1.000
_cell.length_b   1.000
_cell.length_c   1.000
_cell.angle_alpha   90.00
_cell.angle_beta   90.00
_cell.angle_gamma   90.00
#
_symmetry.space_group_name_H-M   'P 1'
#
loop_
_entity.id
_entity.type
_entity.pdbx_description
1 polymer ?
#
loop_
_entity_poly.entity_id
_entity_poly.type
_entity_poly.pdbx_seq_one_letter_code
_entity_poly.pdbx_strand_id
1 'polypeptide(L)'
;MKKPAPTSSPRAGSRAALALAETTEDQRLTTLPTDARARALVARFGVFEGPITSEAAVKRLVAMGAAAVPALLAHLDDPSTGWQAAFTLAHIGAPGAAEATPALRFHASHQPDTPASMWSTQGLARLGLLDEVAALLDAPSKAHHVAIALAAVTPVSFPWIERALDRGDPEIDAPMASALVPGRGRFFDPAPDGFAAAVGGCRSPHAIVRMAAVLLLMSPAYPKATRPLALAELQRLATDASSEVRRLTALSLGRVGKAAVPAALAALAPMRDDPVENVRSSARSSYAKLSGAS
;
A
#
# COMPACT_ATOMS: atom_id res chain seq x y z
N MET A 1 -16.23 -59.88 7.76
CA MET A 1 -16.20 -58.55 7.12
C MET A 1 -14.92 -57.84 7.55
N LYS A 2 -13.97 -57.62 6.61
CA LYS A 2 -12.69 -56.93 6.86
C LYS A 2 -12.90 -55.40 6.78
N LYS A 3 -12.40 -54.64 7.76
CA LYS A 3 -12.36 -53.17 7.73
C LYS A 3 -11.47 -52.68 6.57
N PRO A 4 -11.83 -51.59 5.86
CA PRO A 4 -10.95 -50.99 4.87
C PRO A 4 -9.81 -50.22 5.55
N ALA A 5 -8.63 -50.27 4.94
CA ALA A 5 -7.42 -49.56 5.36
C ALA A 5 -7.55 -48.03 5.16
N PRO A 6 -6.80 -47.20 5.93
CA PRO A 6 -6.85 -45.76 5.77
C PRO A 6 -6.22 -45.35 4.44
N THR A 7 -6.94 -44.55 3.67
CA THR A 7 -6.50 -43.95 2.42
C THR A 7 -5.33 -43.00 2.68
N SER A 8 -4.18 -43.28 2.03
CA SER A 8 -3.07 -42.34 1.95
C SER A 8 -3.53 -41.05 1.26
N SER A 9 -3.25 -39.91 1.88
CA SER A 9 -3.69 -38.61 1.39
C SER A 9 -2.96 -38.23 0.09
N PRO A 10 -3.65 -37.98 -1.04
CA PRO A 10 -3.00 -37.67 -2.33
C PRO A 10 -2.28 -36.32 -2.38
N ARG A 11 -2.38 -35.49 -1.34
CA ARG A 11 -1.91 -34.09 -1.33
C ARG A 11 -0.41 -33.92 -1.08
N ALA A 12 0.27 -34.90 -0.47
CA ALA A 12 1.69 -34.76 -0.14
C ALA A 12 2.61 -34.96 -1.36
N GLY A 13 2.33 -35.95 -2.20
CA GLY A 13 3.12 -36.25 -3.41
C GLY A 13 3.02 -35.16 -4.49
N SER A 14 1.84 -34.55 -4.64
CA SER A 14 1.62 -33.46 -5.61
C SER A 14 2.39 -32.18 -5.24
N ARG A 15 2.51 -31.84 -3.95
CA ARG A 15 3.26 -30.65 -3.50
C ARG A 15 4.76 -30.82 -3.67
N ALA A 16 5.31 -32.00 -3.38
CA ALA A 16 6.73 -32.29 -3.57
C ALA A 16 7.12 -32.25 -5.05
N ALA A 17 6.28 -32.80 -5.93
CA ALA A 17 6.50 -32.76 -7.38
C ALA A 17 6.46 -31.33 -7.93
N LEU A 18 5.51 -30.51 -7.46
CA LEU A 18 5.43 -29.10 -7.86
C LEU A 18 6.65 -28.29 -7.40
N ALA A 19 7.10 -28.50 -6.16
CA ALA A 19 8.29 -27.82 -5.63
C ALA A 19 9.57 -28.20 -6.39
N LEU A 20 9.70 -29.47 -6.80
CA LEU A 20 10.80 -29.91 -7.66
C LEU A 20 10.73 -29.24 -9.03
N ALA A 21 9.54 -29.20 -9.64
CA ALA A 21 9.34 -28.55 -10.94
C ALA A 21 9.63 -27.05 -10.89
N GLU A 22 9.24 -26.35 -9.81
CA GLU A 22 9.59 -24.94 -9.59
C GLU A 22 11.10 -24.77 -9.47
N THR A 23 11.77 -25.63 -8.69
CA THR A 23 13.24 -25.58 -8.54
C THR A 23 13.96 -25.80 -9.86
N THR A 24 13.51 -26.77 -10.66
CA THR A 24 14.07 -27.04 -12.00
C THR A 24 13.85 -25.85 -12.94
N GLU A 25 12.67 -25.24 -12.91
CA GLU A 25 12.39 -24.08 -13.74
C GLU A 25 13.19 -22.85 -13.31
N ASP A 26 13.39 -22.64 -12.00
CA ASP A 26 14.27 -21.59 -11.49
C ASP A 26 15.72 -21.81 -11.95
N GLN A 27 16.23 -23.04 -11.86
CA GLN A 27 17.56 -23.38 -12.39
C GLN A 27 17.66 -23.08 -13.88
N ARG A 28 16.65 -23.46 -14.67
CA ARG A 28 16.59 -23.15 -16.10
C ARG A 28 16.58 -21.64 -16.36
N LEU A 29 15.83 -20.86 -15.60
CA LEU A 29 15.80 -19.41 -15.75
C LEU A 29 17.14 -18.76 -15.39
N THR A 30 17.88 -19.30 -14.42
CA THR A 30 19.19 -18.75 -14.03
C THR A 30 20.28 -18.95 -15.08
N THR A 31 20.13 -19.90 -16.00
CA THR A 31 21.08 -20.11 -17.10
C THR A 31 20.81 -19.23 -18.32
N LEU A 32 19.64 -18.60 -18.40
CA LEU A 32 19.29 -17.70 -19.50
C LEU A 32 20.00 -16.35 -19.38
N PRO A 33 20.34 -15.72 -20.51
CA PRO A 33 20.64 -14.29 -20.56
C PRO A 33 19.54 -13.47 -19.88
N THR A 34 19.91 -12.33 -19.30
CA THR A 34 19.02 -11.55 -18.42
C THR A 34 17.77 -11.06 -19.15
N ASP A 35 17.90 -10.65 -20.41
CA ASP A 35 16.81 -10.23 -21.27
C ASP A 35 15.85 -11.40 -21.61
N ALA A 36 16.42 -12.58 -21.92
CA ALA A 36 15.65 -13.79 -22.19
C ALA A 36 14.91 -14.28 -20.96
N ARG A 37 15.53 -14.17 -19.77
CA ARG A 37 14.89 -14.47 -18.49
C ARG A 37 13.72 -13.53 -18.21
N ALA A 38 13.89 -12.22 -18.43
CA ALA A 38 12.81 -11.25 -18.25
C ALA A 38 11.62 -11.55 -19.18
N ARG A 39 11.88 -11.82 -20.47
CA ARG A 39 10.83 -12.20 -21.43
C ARG A 39 10.12 -13.50 -21.05
N ALA A 40 10.87 -14.51 -20.59
CA ALA A 40 10.29 -15.77 -20.14
C ALA A 40 9.35 -15.58 -18.94
N LEU A 41 9.69 -14.67 -18.01
CA LEU A 41 8.84 -14.33 -16.87
C LEU A 41 7.61 -13.51 -17.30
N VAL A 42 7.76 -12.55 -18.22
CA VAL A 42 6.63 -11.79 -18.79
C VAL A 42 5.63 -12.71 -19.49
N ALA A 43 6.11 -13.74 -20.20
CA ALA A 43 5.26 -14.74 -20.83
C ALA A 43 4.41 -15.58 -19.84
N ARG A 44 4.64 -15.44 -18.52
CA ARG A 44 3.83 -16.06 -17.46
C ARG A 44 2.70 -15.15 -16.97
N PHE A 45 2.55 -13.93 -17.47
CA PHE A 45 1.40 -13.10 -17.17
C PHE A 45 0.10 -13.80 -17.57
N GLY A 46 -0.93 -13.70 -16.72
CA GLY A 46 -2.19 -14.42 -16.88
C GLY A 46 -2.14 -15.94 -16.65
N VAL A 47 -0.97 -16.54 -16.38
CA VAL A 47 -0.87 -18.00 -16.20
C VAL A 47 -0.87 -18.40 -14.73
N PHE A 48 -1.85 -19.21 -14.31
CA PHE A 48 -2.04 -19.61 -12.91
C PHE A 48 -1.56 -21.02 -12.56
N GLU A 49 -1.29 -21.84 -13.57
CA GLU A 49 -0.83 -23.22 -13.41
C GLU A 49 0.60 -23.42 -13.88
N GLY A 50 1.24 -24.49 -13.41
CA GLY A 50 2.61 -24.85 -13.75
C GLY A 50 3.62 -24.38 -12.71
N PRO A 51 4.93 -24.57 -12.99
CA PRO A 51 6.00 -24.39 -12.01
C PRO A 51 6.20 -22.93 -11.58
N ILE A 52 5.88 -21.98 -12.46
CA ILE A 52 5.94 -20.54 -12.16
C ILE A 52 4.58 -19.92 -12.48
N THR A 53 3.85 -19.51 -11.46
CA THR A 53 2.59 -18.77 -11.63
C THR A 53 2.85 -17.32 -12.01
N SER A 54 1.81 -16.62 -12.45
CA SER A 54 1.85 -15.20 -12.78
C SER A 54 2.30 -14.35 -11.57
N GLU A 55 1.79 -14.64 -10.37
CA GLU A 55 2.20 -13.95 -9.15
C GLU A 55 3.70 -14.17 -8.86
N ALA A 56 4.17 -15.41 -9.01
CA ALA A 56 5.56 -15.74 -8.78
C ALA A 56 6.48 -15.11 -9.85
N ALA A 57 6.02 -14.99 -11.09
CA ALA A 57 6.73 -14.29 -12.15
C ALA A 57 6.85 -12.80 -11.86
N VAL A 58 5.77 -12.15 -11.43
CA VAL A 58 5.78 -10.73 -11.02
C VAL A 58 6.77 -10.50 -9.89
N LYS A 59 6.78 -11.34 -8.84
CA LYS A 59 7.76 -11.24 -7.74
C LYS A 59 9.21 -11.32 -8.24
N ARG A 60 9.50 -12.27 -9.14
CA ARG A 60 10.82 -12.43 -9.76
C ARG A 60 11.20 -11.22 -10.62
N LEU A 61 10.27 -10.67 -11.42
CA LEU A 61 10.50 -9.48 -12.23
C LEU A 61 10.75 -8.22 -11.38
N VAL A 62 10.01 -8.03 -10.28
CA VAL A 62 10.26 -6.94 -9.33
C VAL A 62 11.66 -7.07 -8.72
N ALA A 63 12.05 -8.27 -8.31
CA ALA A 63 13.38 -8.53 -7.78
C ALA A 63 14.51 -8.31 -8.81
N MET A 64 14.23 -8.47 -10.10
CA MET A 64 15.17 -8.14 -11.19
C MET A 64 15.38 -6.63 -11.36
N GLY A 65 14.44 -5.79 -10.92
CA GLY A 65 14.54 -4.34 -11.01
C GLY A 65 14.70 -3.82 -12.44
N ALA A 66 15.65 -2.91 -12.66
CA ALA A 66 15.89 -2.25 -13.96
C ALA A 66 16.09 -3.23 -15.12
N ALA A 67 16.67 -4.40 -14.86
CA ALA A 67 16.91 -5.41 -15.89
C ALA A 67 15.62 -6.01 -16.49
N ALA A 68 14.48 -5.88 -15.82
CA ALA A 68 13.19 -6.33 -16.32
C ALA A 68 12.48 -5.26 -17.19
N VAL A 69 12.87 -3.98 -17.07
CA VAL A 69 12.14 -2.84 -17.67
C VAL A 69 11.99 -2.97 -19.18
N PRO A 70 13.02 -3.33 -19.98
CA PRO A 70 12.86 -3.44 -21.43
C PRO A 70 11.80 -4.47 -21.84
N ALA A 71 11.75 -5.62 -21.17
CA ALA A 71 10.77 -6.66 -21.46
C ALA A 71 9.34 -6.26 -21.05
N LEU A 72 9.21 -5.52 -19.93
CA LEU A 72 7.92 -4.99 -19.47
C LEU A 72 7.39 -3.90 -20.40
N LEU A 73 8.26 -3.01 -20.89
CA LEU A 73 7.89 -1.98 -21.85
C LEU A 73 7.40 -2.59 -23.17
N ALA A 74 8.07 -3.62 -23.67
CA ALA A 74 7.65 -4.33 -24.88
C ALA A 74 6.27 -5.02 -24.73
N HIS A 75 5.82 -5.27 -23.50
CA HIS A 75 4.56 -5.95 -23.20
C HIS A 75 3.45 -4.99 -22.70
N LEU A 76 3.76 -3.71 -22.52
CA LEU A 76 2.85 -2.75 -21.88
C LEU A 76 1.56 -2.54 -22.68
N ASP A 77 1.64 -2.64 -24.00
CA ASP A 77 0.51 -2.47 -24.92
C ASP A 77 -0.31 -3.76 -25.13
N ASP A 78 0.02 -4.87 -24.46
CA ASP A 78 -0.78 -6.09 -24.55
C ASP A 78 -2.19 -5.86 -23.94
N PRO A 79 -3.28 -6.14 -24.69
CA PRO A 79 -4.63 -5.81 -24.26
C PRO A 79 -5.12 -6.66 -23.08
N SER A 80 -4.55 -7.86 -22.90
CA SER A 80 -5.00 -8.81 -21.88
C SER A 80 -4.22 -8.71 -20.57
N THR A 81 -2.92 -8.43 -20.69
CA THR A 81 -1.94 -8.57 -19.61
C THR A 81 -0.96 -7.40 -19.55
N GLY A 82 -1.09 -6.37 -20.38
CA GLY A 82 -0.31 -5.13 -20.29
C GLY A 82 -0.49 -4.40 -18.96
N TRP A 83 -1.66 -4.56 -18.31
CA TRP A 83 -1.87 -4.07 -16.95
C TRP A 83 -0.94 -4.74 -15.93
N GLN A 84 -0.51 -5.99 -16.15
CA GLN A 84 0.46 -6.67 -15.29
C GLN A 84 1.86 -6.11 -15.51
N ALA A 85 2.20 -5.76 -16.76
CA ALA A 85 3.44 -5.05 -17.04
C ALA A 85 3.48 -3.69 -16.33
N ALA A 86 2.41 -2.89 -16.45
CA ALA A 86 2.26 -1.62 -15.72
C ALA A 86 2.34 -1.80 -14.20
N PHE A 87 1.65 -2.81 -13.67
CA PHE A 87 1.71 -3.19 -12.25
C PHE A 87 3.14 -3.49 -11.81
N THR A 88 3.86 -4.32 -12.57
CA THR A 88 5.23 -4.72 -12.24
C THR A 88 6.17 -3.52 -12.32
N LEU A 89 6.07 -2.67 -13.34
CA LEU A 89 6.83 -1.42 -13.44
C LEU A 89 6.58 -0.51 -12.22
N ALA A 90 5.32 -0.37 -11.81
CA ALA A 90 4.98 0.41 -10.62
C ALA A 90 5.57 -0.17 -9.34
N HIS A 91 5.74 -1.49 -9.22
CA HIS A 91 6.36 -2.11 -8.03
C HIS A 91 7.89 -2.15 -8.09
N ILE A 92 8.50 -2.07 -9.29
CA ILE A 92 9.94 -1.82 -9.42
C ILE A 92 10.27 -0.41 -8.90
N GLY A 93 9.46 0.59 -9.26
CA GLY A 93 9.56 1.95 -8.71
C GLY A 93 10.90 2.65 -8.98
N ALA A 94 11.19 3.73 -8.25
CA ALA A 94 12.44 4.47 -8.39
C ALA A 94 13.64 3.80 -7.70
N PRO A 95 14.87 3.92 -8.26
CA PRO A 95 15.16 4.42 -9.61
C PRO A 95 15.00 3.35 -10.69
N GLY A 96 14.70 2.09 -10.32
CA GLY A 96 14.76 0.93 -11.19
C GLY A 96 13.88 1.01 -12.45
N ALA A 97 12.73 1.69 -12.40
CA ALA A 97 11.80 1.85 -13.51
C ALA A 97 11.85 3.24 -14.17
N ALA A 98 12.88 4.06 -13.90
CA ALA A 98 12.97 5.42 -14.42
C ALA A 98 12.88 5.50 -15.95
N GLU A 99 13.48 4.55 -16.67
CA GLU A 99 13.40 4.45 -18.14
C GLU A 99 11.97 4.26 -18.67
N ALA A 100 11.06 3.73 -17.85
CA ALA A 100 9.67 3.52 -18.25
C ALA A 100 8.83 4.80 -18.21
N THR A 101 9.35 5.90 -17.67
CA THR A 101 8.60 7.17 -17.48
C THR A 101 7.83 7.62 -18.72
N PRO A 102 8.43 7.68 -19.94
CA PRO A 102 7.70 8.16 -21.11
C PRO A 102 6.49 7.29 -21.46
N ALA A 103 6.64 5.96 -21.36
CA ALA A 103 5.56 5.02 -21.67
C ALA A 103 4.45 5.07 -20.61
N LEU A 104 4.80 5.13 -19.32
CA LEU A 104 3.84 5.28 -18.23
C LEU A 104 3.07 6.60 -18.33
N ARG A 105 3.73 7.69 -18.70
CA ARG A 105 3.09 9.00 -18.94
C ARG A 105 2.08 8.93 -20.08
N PHE A 106 2.44 8.27 -21.18
CA PHE A 106 1.55 8.05 -22.31
C PHE A 106 0.31 7.28 -21.88
N HIS A 107 0.47 6.14 -21.21
CA HIS A 107 -0.64 5.30 -20.73
C HIS A 107 -1.51 5.98 -19.67
N ALA A 108 -0.92 6.74 -18.74
CA ALA A 108 -1.69 7.46 -17.73
C ALA A 108 -2.61 8.53 -18.37
N SER A 109 -2.08 9.26 -19.36
CA SER A 109 -2.75 10.44 -19.92
C SER A 109 -3.68 10.12 -21.09
N HIS A 110 -3.30 9.21 -21.99
CA HIS A 110 -3.95 9.03 -23.29
C HIS A 110 -4.81 7.76 -23.40
N GLN A 111 -4.56 6.75 -22.55
CA GLN A 111 -5.37 5.54 -22.58
C GLN A 111 -6.72 5.74 -21.88
N PRO A 112 -7.77 5.01 -22.31
CA PRO A 112 -9.05 5.00 -21.64
C PRO A 112 -8.89 4.49 -20.20
N ASP A 113 -9.97 4.66 -19.42
CA ASP A 113 -10.05 4.16 -18.04
C ASP A 113 -9.91 2.63 -18.03
N THR A 114 -8.67 2.17 -17.84
CA THR A 114 -8.24 0.78 -17.92
C THR A 114 -7.31 0.48 -16.76
N PRO A 115 -7.23 -0.78 -16.30
CA PRO A 115 -6.26 -1.17 -15.28
C PRO A 115 -4.81 -0.78 -15.62
N ALA A 116 -4.42 -0.84 -16.91
CA ALA A 116 -3.10 -0.41 -17.35
C ALA A 116 -2.86 1.09 -17.15
N SER A 117 -3.85 1.95 -17.45
CA SER A 117 -3.78 3.40 -17.20
C SER A 117 -3.70 3.70 -15.69
N MET A 118 -4.47 2.98 -14.87
CA MET A 118 -4.42 3.09 -13.41
C MET A 118 -3.03 2.75 -12.86
N TRP A 119 -2.51 1.57 -13.22
CA TRP A 119 -1.18 1.12 -12.77
C TRP A 119 -0.05 2.01 -13.30
N SER A 120 -0.21 2.58 -14.49
CA SER A 120 0.75 3.55 -15.03
C SER A 120 0.77 4.84 -14.21
N THR A 121 -0.40 5.35 -13.82
CA THR A 121 -0.52 6.52 -12.92
C THR A 121 0.15 6.24 -11.57
N GLN A 122 -0.06 5.04 -11.01
CA GLN A 122 0.61 4.63 -9.78
C GLN A 122 2.13 4.46 -9.95
N GLY A 123 2.58 4.00 -11.11
CA GLY A 123 4.00 3.93 -11.45
C GLY A 123 4.67 5.30 -11.46
N LEU A 124 4.02 6.30 -12.07
CA LEU A 124 4.50 7.69 -12.05
C LEU A 124 4.61 8.23 -10.62
N ALA A 125 3.61 7.95 -9.76
CA ALA A 125 3.66 8.38 -8.36
C ALA A 125 4.83 7.75 -7.60
N ARG A 126 5.12 6.46 -7.81
CA ARG A 126 6.26 5.75 -7.20
C ARG A 126 7.61 6.13 -7.80
N LEU A 127 7.62 6.75 -8.98
CA LEU A 127 8.80 7.39 -9.55
C LEU A 127 9.02 8.81 -9.01
N GLY A 128 8.14 9.30 -8.13
CA GLY A 128 8.22 10.64 -7.54
C GLY A 128 7.64 11.75 -8.41
N LEU A 129 6.97 11.42 -9.52
CA LEU A 129 6.40 12.38 -10.47
C LEU A 129 5.01 12.87 -10.01
N LEU A 130 4.92 13.31 -8.75
CA LEU A 130 3.65 13.60 -8.07
C LEU A 130 2.92 14.81 -8.65
N ASP A 131 3.65 15.83 -9.12
CA ASP A 131 3.03 16.99 -9.77
C ASP A 131 2.38 16.61 -11.11
N GLU A 132 3.01 15.70 -11.87
CA GLU A 132 2.42 15.17 -13.11
C GLU A 132 1.19 14.32 -12.82
N VAL A 133 1.24 13.47 -11.79
CA VAL A 133 0.09 12.68 -11.36
C VAL A 133 -1.06 13.58 -10.91
N ALA A 134 -0.79 14.64 -10.15
CA ALA A 134 -1.83 15.57 -9.72
C ALA A 134 -2.41 16.39 -10.88
N ALA A 135 -1.62 16.70 -11.92
CA ALA A 135 -2.11 17.39 -13.11
C ALA A 135 -3.18 16.57 -13.88
N LEU A 136 -3.19 15.25 -13.75
CA LEU A 136 -4.24 14.41 -14.35
C LEU A 136 -5.64 14.67 -13.79
N LEU A 137 -5.76 15.33 -12.62
CA LEU A 137 -7.06 15.72 -12.04
C LEU A 137 -7.83 16.72 -12.91
N ASP A 138 -7.17 17.37 -13.87
CA ASP A 138 -7.85 18.27 -14.80
C ASP A 138 -8.76 17.48 -15.78
N ALA A 139 -8.62 16.15 -15.84
CA ALA A 139 -9.58 15.23 -16.45
C ALA A 139 -10.34 14.47 -15.34
N PRO A 140 -11.64 14.76 -15.09
CA PRO A 140 -12.40 14.14 -14.00
C PRO A 140 -12.41 12.60 -14.03
N SER A 141 -12.37 12.00 -15.22
CA SER A 141 -12.28 10.54 -15.41
C SER A 141 -11.01 9.91 -14.83
N LYS A 142 -10.00 10.71 -14.49
CA LYS A 142 -8.73 10.25 -13.89
C LYS A 142 -8.72 10.37 -12.36
N ALA A 143 -9.73 10.97 -11.74
CA ALA A 143 -9.75 11.20 -10.28
C ALA A 143 -9.52 9.92 -9.47
N HIS A 144 -10.14 8.80 -9.88
CA HIS A 144 -9.93 7.51 -9.23
C HIS A 144 -8.48 7.00 -9.33
N HIS A 145 -7.85 7.15 -10.50
CA HIS A 145 -6.46 6.74 -10.69
C HIS A 145 -5.50 7.60 -9.88
N VAL A 146 -5.70 8.91 -9.88
CA VAL A 146 -4.89 9.84 -9.08
C VAL A 146 -5.04 9.52 -7.59
N ALA A 147 -6.26 9.27 -7.12
CA ALA A 147 -6.51 8.92 -5.72
C ALA A 147 -5.73 7.67 -5.29
N ILE A 148 -5.83 6.59 -6.07
CA ILE A 148 -5.09 5.35 -5.79
C ILE A 148 -3.58 5.59 -5.84
N ALA A 149 -3.10 6.32 -6.86
CA ALA A 149 -1.68 6.58 -7.06
C ALA A 149 -1.07 7.39 -5.92
N LEU A 150 -1.71 8.48 -5.51
CA LEU A 150 -1.27 9.30 -4.39
C LEU A 150 -1.38 8.53 -3.08
N ALA A 151 -2.48 7.82 -2.81
CA ALA A 151 -2.63 7.03 -1.59
C ALA A 151 -1.51 5.97 -1.44
N ALA A 152 -1.07 5.37 -2.56
CA ALA A 152 -0.04 4.34 -2.57
C ALA A 152 1.38 4.80 -2.19
N VAL A 153 1.63 6.11 -2.17
CA VAL A 153 2.92 6.70 -1.80
C VAL A 153 2.79 7.65 -0.60
N THR A 154 1.70 7.52 0.15
CA THR A 154 1.58 8.17 1.45
C THR A 154 2.68 7.69 2.41
N PRO A 155 3.17 8.57 3.31
CA PRO A 155 2.70 9.94 3.58
C PRO A 155 3.25 11.04 2.66
N VAL A 156 4.26 10.76 1.82
CA VAL A 156 4.94 11.80 1.03
C VAL A 156 3.96 12.58 0.14
N SER A 157 2.92 11.92 -0.36
CA SER A 157 1.86 12.53 -1.19
C SER A 157 0.83 13.38 -0.44
N PHE A 158 0.84 13.49 0.88
CA PHE A 158 -0.19 14.25 1.61
C PHE A 158 -0.37 15.69 1.09
N PRO A 159 0.69 16.48 0.79
CA PRO A 159 0.51 17.82 0.23
C PRO A 159 -0.21 17.84 -1.14
N TRP A 160 -0.11 16.77 -1.94
CA TRP A 160 -0.84 16.66 -3.21
C TRP A 160 -2.29 16.27 -2.99
N ILE A 161 -2.56 15.39 -2.03
CA ILE A 161 -3.91 15.00 -1.63
C ILE A 161 -4.65 16.22 -1.05
N GLU A 162 -3.99 16.99 -0.18
CA GLU A 162 -4.57 18.21 0.41
C GLU A 162 -4.93 19.23 -0.68
N ARG A 163 -4.01 19.51 -1.61
CA ARG A 163 -4.28 20.38 -2.76
C ARG A 163 -5.44 19.88 -3.63
N ALA A 164 -5.60 18.56 -3.77
CA ALA A 164 -6.73 17.99 -4.51
C ALA A 164 -8.06 18.22 -3.78
N LEU A 165 -8.09 17.98 -2.47
CA LEU A 165 -9.26 18.20 -1.62
C LEU A 165 -9.63 19.68 -1.46
N ASP A 166 -8.63 20.58 -1.49
CA ASP A 166 -8.85 22.03 -1.44
C ASP A 166 -9.60 22.55 -2.69
N ARG A 167 -9.67 21.77 -3.78
CA ARG A 167 -10.51 22.09 -4.94
C ARG A 167 -12.00 22.02 -4.61
N GLY A 168 -12.39 21.26 -3.57
CA GLY A 168 -13.78 21.10 -3.14
C GLY A 168 -14.69 20.48 -4.20
N ASP A 169 -14.13 19.62 -5.06
CA ASP A 169 -14.85 18.93 -6.12
C ASP A 169 -15.28 17.53 -5.63
N PRO A 170 -16.60 17.25 -5.51
CA PRO A 170 -17.08 15.93 -5.06
C PRO A 170 -16.58 14.76 -5.90
N GLU A 171 -16.32 14.96 -7.21
CA GLU A 171 -15.80 13.92 -8.11
C GLU A 171 -14.33 13.59 -7.82
N ILE A 172 -13.60 14.49 -7.16
CA ILE A 172 -12.24 14.27 -6.67
C ILE A 172 -12.26 13.78 -5.21
N ASP A 173 -13.09 14.39 -4.37
CA ASP A 173 -13.15 14.12 -2.94
C ASP A 173 -13.58 12.69 -2.64
N ALA A 174 -14.60 12.17 -3.35
CA ALA A 174 -15.10 10.82 -3.10
C ALA A 174 -14.05 9.73 -3.38
N PRO A 175 -13.33 9.74 -4.53
CA PRO A 175 -12.20 8.84 -4.74
C PRO A 175 -11.07 9.00 -3.72
N MET A 176 -10.68 10.24 -3.35
CA MET A 176 -9.63 10.48 -2.35
C MET A 176 -10.01 9.91 -0.99
N ALA A 177 -11.25 10.17 -0.57
CA ALA A 177 -11.80 9.63 0.67
C ALA A 177 -11.76 8.10 0.63
N SER A 178 -12.27 7.48 -0.44
CA SER A 178 -12.27 6.03 -0.64
C SER A 178 -10.85 5.44 -0.60
N ALA A 179 -9.88 6.10 -1.23
CA ALA A 179 -8.50 5.64 -1.32
C ALA A 179 -7.73 5.75 0.00
N LEU A 180 -8.20 6.56 0.96
CA LEU A 180 -7.59 6.74 2.28
C LEU A 180 -8.37 6.07 3.42
N VAL A 181 -9.49 5.39 3.14
CA VAL A 181 -10.30 4.74 4.17
C VAL A 181 -9.47 3.70 4.94
N PRO A 182 -9.43 3.77 6.29
CA PRO A 182 -8.80 2.76 7.13
C PRO A 182 -9.27 1.32 6.80
N GLY A 183 -8.34 0.40 6.62
CA GLY A 183 -8.64 -1.04 6.51
C GLY A 183 -8.97 -1.57 5.12
N ARG A 184 -8.96 -0.74 4.06
CA ARG A 184 -8.89 -1.24 2.66
C ARG A 184 -7.42 -1.40 2.25
N GLY A 185 -7.10 -2.45 1.51
CA GLY A 185 -5.74 -3.01 1.38
C GLY A 185 -4.67 -2.08 0.79
N ARG A 186 -3.43 -2.37 1.22
CA ARG A 186 -2.12 -1.76 0.87
C ARG A 186 -1.87 -0.38 1.46
N PHE A 187 -2.10 -0.24 2.76
CA PHE A 187 -1.47 0.81 3.51
C PHE A 187 -0.23 0.30 4.24
N PHE A 188 0.86 1.04 4.04
CA PHE A 188 1.94 1.22 5.01
C PHE A 188 3.07 0.18 5.04
N ASP A 189 3.74 -0.03 3.90
CA ASP A 189 5.21 0.04 3.97
C ASP A 189 5.61 1.48 3.63
N PRO A 190 5.37 2.46 4.53
CA PRO A 190 5.88 3.79 4.27
C PRO A 190 7.40 3.67 4.22
N ALA A 191 8.02 4.42 3.34
CA ALA A 191 9.47 4.56 3.38
C ALA A 191 9.89 4.97 4.82
N PRO A 192 10.96 4.38 5.39
CA PRO A 192 11.35 4.63 6.78
C PRO A 192 11.56 6.12 7.13
N ASP A 193 11.86 6.95 6.13
CA ASP A 193 12.04 8.41 6.21
C ASP A 193 10.72 9.21 6.11
N GLY A 194 9.60 8.56 5.78
CA GLY A 194 8.29 9.21 5.66
C GLY A 194 7.69 9.72 6.98
N PHE A 195 8.33 9.49 8.13
CA PHE A 195 7.77 9.86 9.44
C PHE A 195 7.45 11.35 9.55
N ALA A 196 8.31 12.23 9.03
CA ALA A 196 8.09 13.68 9.06
C ALA A 196 6.82 14.08 8.29
N ALA A 197 6.59 13.46 7.13
CA ALA A 197 5.37 13.69 6.35
C ALA A 197 4.12 13.14 7.07
N ALA A 198 4.24 12.00 7.77
CA ALA A 198 3.13 11.50 8.61
C ALA A 198 2.79 12.47 9.76
N VAL A 199 3.78 13.06 10.42
CA VAL A 199 3.56 14.11 11.43
C VAL A 199 2.90 15.35 10.80
N GLY A 200 3.34 15.76 9.60
CA GLY A 200 2.70 16.83 8.85
C GLY A 200 1.22 16.55 8.58
N GLY A 201 0.89 15.36 8.08
CA GLY A 201 -0.49 14.93 7.81
C GLY A 201 -1.40 14.92 9.04
N CYS A 202 -0.85 14.74 10.25
CA CYS A 202 -1.62 14.86 11.50
C CYS A 202 -2.15 16.28 11.74
N ARG A 203 -1.60 17.29 11.07
CA ARG A 203 -1.99 18.70 11.18
C ARG A 203 -2.77 19.20 9.96
N SER A 204 -3.10 18.29 9.05
CA SER A 204 -3.91 18.59 7.87
C SER A 204 -5.24 19.26 8.23
N PRO A 205 -5.74 20.23 7.43
CA PRO A 205 -7.11 20.70 7.58
C PRO A 205 -8.13 19.58 7.30
N HIS A 206 -7.76 18.59 6.49
CA HIS A 206 -8.63 17.50 6.05
C HIS A 206 -8.62 16.34 7.03
N ALA A 207 -9.80 16.01 7.59
CA ALA A 207 -9.93 14.94 8.57
C ALA A 207 -9.46 13.58 8.02
N ILE A 208 -9.70 13.29 6.73
CA ILE A 208 -9.30 12.03 6.11
C ILE A 208 -7.77 11.88 6.04
N VAL A 209 -7.03 12.98 5.81
CA VAL A 209 -5.57 12.99 5.82
C VAL A 209 -5.06 12.77 7.24
N ARG A 210 -5.66 13.44 8.24
CA ARG A 210 -5.33 13.20 9.66
C ARG A 210 -5.58 11.74 10.06
N MET A 211 -6.69 11.14 9.61
CA MET A 211 -6.99 9.71 9.86
C MET A 211 -5.90 8.80 9.28
N ALA A 212 -5.51 9.01 8.03
CA ALA A 212 -4.44 8.23 7.39
C ALA A 212 -3.09 8.41 8.12
N ALA A 213 -2.77 9.65 8.52
CA ALA A 213 -1.57 10.00 9.25
C ALA A 213 -1.49 9.31 10.64
N VAL A 214 -2.59 9.25 11.39
CA VAL A 214 -2.66 8.55 12.69
C VAL A 214 -2.29 7.07 12.55
N LEU A 215 -2.74 6.42 11.49
CA LEU A 215 -2.42 5.01 11.24
C LEU A 215 -0.95 4.82 10.88
N LEU A 216 -0.38 5.76 10.11
CA LEU A 216 1.03 5.77 9.76
C LEU A 216 1.94 5.92 10.97
N LEU A 217 1.63 6.82 11.91
CA LEU A 217 2.47 7.07 13.10
C LEU A 217 2.78 5.79 13.89
N MET A 218 1.89 4.80 13.83
CA MET A 218 2.05 3.54 14.54
C MET A 218 2.71 2.44 13.70
N SER A 219 3.05 2.69 12.44
CA SER A 219 3.70 1.73 11.55
C SER A 219 4.96 1.13 12.18
N PRO A 220 5.19 -0.19 12.06
CA PRO A 220 6.43 -0.81 12.50
C PRO A 220 7.64 -0.40 11.65
N ALA A 221 7.41 0.15 10.45
CA ALA A 221 8.48 0.62 9.56
C ALA A 221 9.25 1.83 10.11
N TYR A 222 8.63 2.62 11.00
CA TYR A 222 9.30 3.78 11.59
C TYR A 222 10.22 3.40 12.77
N PRO A 223 11.41 4.01 12.86
CA PRO A 223 12.37 3.73 13.93
C PRO A 223 11.76 3.92 15.33
N LYS A 224 12.19 3.12 16.31
CA LYS A 224 11.72 3.26 17.70
C LYS A 224 12.00 4.65 18.29
N ALA A 225 13.01 5.36 17.79
CA ALA A 225 13.34 6.73 18.20
C ALA A 225 12.22 7.75 17.89
N THR A 226 11.32 7.46 16.94
CA THR A 226 10.21 8.36 16.60
C THR A 226 9.00 8.23 17.53
N ARG A 227 8.97 7.19 18.39
CA ARG A 227 7.81 6.87 19.25
C ARG A 227 7.43 7.98 20.23
N PRO A 228 8.35 8.73 20.87
CA PRO A 228 7.98 9.85 21.73
C PRO A 228 7.22 10.95 20.97
N LEU A 229 7.69 11.29 19.76
CA LEU A 229 7.02 12.29 18.92
C LEU A 229 5.68 11.77 18.38
N ALA A 230 5.61 10.51 17.97
CA ALA A 230 4.35 9.88 17.58
C ALA A 230 3.32 9.93 18.72
N LEU A 231 3.74 9.64 19.95
CA LEU A 231 2.89 9.71 21.14
C LEU A 231 2.40 11.15 21.39
N ALA A 232 3.28 12.16 21.26
CA ALA A 232 2.89 13.56 21.43
C ALA A 232 1.81 13.99 20.42
N GLU A 233 1.94 13.59 19.15
CA GLU A 233 0.91 13.87 18.14
C GLU A 233 -0.40 13.13 18.43
N LEU A 234 -0.36 11.87 18.87
CA LEU A 234 -1.56 11.14 19.29
C LEU A 234 -2.24 11.80 20.50
N GLN A 235 -1.48 12.28 21.48
CA GLN A 235 -2.03 13.00 22.63
C GLN A 235 -2.76 14.29 22.19
N ARG A 236 -2.19 15.03 21.23
CA ARG A 236 -2.84 16.22 20.67
C ARG A 236 -4.12 15.85 19.91
N LEU A 237 -4.11 14.77 19.14
CA LEU A 237 -5.27 14.31 18.36
C LEU A 237 -6.38 13.66 19.20
N ALA A 238 -6.15 13.43 20.49
CA ALA A 238 -7.16 12.89 21.40
C ALA A 238 -8.39 13.82 21.54
N THR A 239 -8.23 15.12 21.23
CA THR A 239 -9.29 16.13 21.25
C THR A 239 -9.64 16.66 19.86
N ASP A 240 -9.29 15.92 18.79
CA ASP A 240 -9.58 16.32 17.41
C ASP A 240 -11.09 16.56 17.16
N ALA A 241 -11.43 17.53 16.32
CA ALA A 241 -12.82 17.80 15.96
C ALA A 241 -13.52 16.58 15.32
N SER A 242 -12.80 15.80 14.51
CA SER A 242 -13.32 14.59 13.89
C SER A 242 -13.36 13.43 14.87
N SER A 243 -14.55 12.86 15.08
CA SER A 243 -14.73 11.67 15.93
C SER A 243 -13.97 10.46 15.40
N GLU A 244 -13.84 10.29 14.09
CA GLU A 244 -13.05 9.20 13.52
C GLU A 244 -11.55 9.37 13.77
N VAL A 245 -11.02 10.59 13.72
CA VAL A 245 -9.63 10.86 14.12
C VAL A 245 -9.42 10.53 15.59
N ARG A 246 -10.34 10.96 16.49
CA ARG A 246 -10.28 10.59 17.92
C ARG A 246 -10.37 9.08 18.13
N ARG A 247 -11.26 8.39 17.41
CA ARG A 247 -11.44 6.94 17.50
C ARG A 247 -10.16 6.19 17.11
N LEU A 248 -9.56 6.55 15.97
CA LEU A 248 -8.30 5.96 15.52
C LEU A 248 -7.15 6.28 16.48
N THR A 249 -7.13 7.49 17.03
CA THR A 249 -6.15 7.91 18.03
C THR A 249 -6.24 7.03 19.27
N ALA A 250 -7.44 6.77 19.79
CA ALA A 250 -7.63 5.87 20.93
C ALA A 250 -7.10 4.46 20.64
N LEU A 251 -7.40 3.90 19.46
CA LEU A 251 -6.90 2.58 19.06
C LEU A 251 -5.37 2.56 18.91
N SER A 252 -4.78 3.61 18.37
CA SER A 252 -3.33 3.77 18.22
C SER A 252 -2.62 3.88 19.58
N LEU A 253 -3.19 4.63 20.52
CA LEU A 253 -2.69 4.71 21.91
C LEU A 253 -2.69 3.32 22.58
N GLY A 254 -3.70 2.47 22.32
CA GLY A 254 -3.74 1.08 22.81
C GLY A 254 -2.68 0.12 22.22
N ARG A 255 -1.82 0.60 21.31
CA ARG A 255 -0.76 -0.17 20.64
C ARG A 255 0.64 0.36 20.94
N VAL A 256 0.79 1.31 21.86
CA VAL A 256 2.11 1.84 22.24
C VAL A 256 2.95 0.79 22.98
N GLY A 257 4.27 0.98 22.99
CA GLY A 257 5.19 0.14 23.75
C GLY A 257 5.12 0.39 25.26
N LYS A 258 5.62 -0.56 26.06
CA LYS A 258 5.59 -0.54 27.55
C LYS A 258 6.00 0.80 28.16
N ALA A 259 7.09 1.41 27.68
CA ALA A 259 7.60 2.68 28.20
C ALA A 259 6.63 3.86 28.04
N ALA A 260 5.69 3.80 27.08
CA ALA A 260 4.72 4.85 26.80
C ALA A 260 3.35 4.61 27.48
N VAL A 261 3.17 3.48 28.19
CA VAL A 261 1.89 3.10 28.77
C VAL A 261 1.32 4.15 29.73
N PRO A 262 2.09 4.72 30.69
CA PRO A 262 1.55 5.73 31.59
C PRO A 262 0.98 6.96 30.85
N ALA A 263 1.72 7.45 29.85
CA ALA A 263 1.32 8.59 29.05
C ALA A 263 0.12 8.29 28.12
N ALA A 264 0.02 7.07 27.60
CA ALA A 264 -1.13 6.64 26.81
C ALA A 264 -2.38 6.45 27.67
N LEU A 265 -2.26 5.90 28.88
CA LEU A 265 -3.38 5.79 29.83
C LEU A 265 -3.91 7.18 30.21
N ALA A 266 -3.02 8.13 30.49
CA ALA A 266 -3.40 9.51 30.78
C ALA A 266 -4.19 10.16 29.62
N ALA A 267 -3.78 9.91 28.38
CA ALA A 267 -4.47 10.42 27.19
C ALA A 267 -5.82 9.72 26.94
N LEU A 268 -5.91 8.41 27.19
CA LEU A 268 -7.13 7.62 27.01
C LEU A 268 -8.18 7.90 28.09
N ALA A 269 -7.78 8.30 29.29
CA ALA A 269 -8.69 8.53 30.41
C ALA A 269 -9.86 9.47 30.07
N PRO A 270 -9.65 10.71 29.58
CA PRO A 270 -10.75 11.60 29.21
C PRO A 270 -11.57 11.08 28.02
N MET A 271 -10.96 10.32 27.10
CA MET A 271 -11.66 9.80 25.91
C MET A 271 -12.70 8.71 26.23
N ARG A 272 -12.65 8.11 27.44
CA ARG A 272 -13.63 7.10 27.89
C ARG A 272 -15.05 7.67 28.06
N ASP A 273 -15.14 8.98 28.18
CA ASP A 273 -16.36 9.76 28.36
C ASP A 273 -16.62 10.70 27.16
N ASP A 274 -15.95 10.47 26.02
CA ASP A 274 -16.17 11.19 24.76
C ASP A 274 -17.67 11.23 24.39
N PRO A 275 -18.20 12.31 23.78
CA PRO A 275 -19.61 12.36 23.39
C PRO A 275 -20.01 11.27 22.37
N VAL A 276 -19.06 10.75 21.58
CA VAL A 276 -19.33 9.75 20.54
C VAL A 276 -19.05 8.32 21.05
N GLU A 277 -20.07 7.46 20.98
CA GLU A 277 -20.00 6.08 21.51
C GLU A 277 -18.84 5.27 20.94
N ASN A 278 -18.59 5.35 19.63
CA ASN A 278 -17.49 4.62 18.99
C ASN A 278 -16.11 5.02 19.56
N VAL A 279 -15.95 6.30 19.93
CA VAL A 279 -14.72 6.80 20.56
C VAL A 279 -14.62 6.27 21.99
N ARG A 280 -15.70 6.39 22.79
CA ARG A 280 -15.74 5.85 24.17
C ARG A 280 -15.41 4.36 24.22
N SER A 281 -16.04 3.57 23.35
CA SER A 281 -15.84 2.12 23.28
C SER A 281 -14.38 1.78 22.93
N SER A 282 -13.82 2.44 21.92
CA SER A 282 -12.41 2.26 21.52
C SER A 282 -11.43 2.67 22.62
N ALA A 283 -11.71 3.77 23.33
CA ALA A 283 -10.91 4.27 24.44
C ALA A 283 -10.96 3.33 25.65
N ARG A 284 -12.14 2.87 26.05
CA ARG A 284 -12.33 1.91 27.15
C ARG A 284 -11.62 0.59 26.87
N SER A 285 -11.76 0.06 25.65
CA SER A 285 -11.07 -1.17 25.23
C SER A 285 -9.55 -1.01 25.27
N SER A 286 -9.02 0.08 24.71
CA SER A 286 -7.58 0.36 24.69
C SER A 286 -7.02 0.61 26.09
N TYR A 287 -7.76 1.33 26.95
CA TYR A 287 -7.40 1.59 28.33
C TYR A 287 -7.31 0.28 29.13
N ALA A 288 -8.35 -0.56 29.07
CA ALA A 288 -8.39 -1.85 29.77
C ALA A 288 -7.24 -2.77 29.35
N LYS A 289 -6.92 -2.80 28.06
CA LYS A 289 -5.78 -3.55 27.52
C LYS A 289 -4.45 -3.07 28.11
N LEU A 290 -4.23 -1.76 28.21
CA LEU A 290 -2.98 -1.21 28.73
C LEU A 290 -2.87 -1.33 30.26
N SER A 291 -3.98 -1.18 30.99
CA SER A 291 -4.00 -1.35 32.45
C SER A 291 -3.76 -2.79 32.88
N GLY A 292 -4.19 -3.78 32.09
CA GLY A 292 -3.90 -5.20 32.35
C GLY A 292 -2.50 -5.65 31.91
N ALA A 293 -1.75 -4.79 31.21
CA ALA A 293 -0.38 -5.05 30.76
C ALA A 293 0.70 -4.35 31.59
N SER A 294 0.28 -3.52 32.56
CA SER A 294 1.12 -2.82 33.54
C SER A 294 1.27 -3.66 34.80
#